data_AF-A0A010ZMW7-F1
#
_entry.id   AF-A0A010ZMW7-F1
#
_cell.length_a   1.000
_cell.length_b   1.000
_cell.length_c   1.000
_cell.angle_alpha   90.00
_cell.angle_beta   90.00
_cell.angle_gamma   90.00
#
_symmetry.space_group_name_H-M   'P 1'
#
loop_
_entity.id
_entity.type
_entity.pdbx_description
1 polymer ?
#
loop_
_entity_poly.entity_id
_entity_poly.type
_entity_poly.pdbx_seq_one_letter_code
_entity_poly.pdbx_strand_id
1 'polypeptide(L)' 'MRWHRDLTGGDVSTAHALLNQHSRYVEGGVDRCAGLHGAHAQAPRWPCSQASWAISALAAEDRGEVPA' A
#
# COMPACT_ATOMS: atom_id res chain seq x y z
N MET A 1 -22.19 -0.23 11.95
CA MET A 1 -22.05 -0.05 10.48
C MET A 1 -20.58 -0.20 10.13
N ARG A 2 -20.22 -1.19 9.29
CA ARG A 2 -18.87 -1.25 8.69
C ARG A 2 -18.86 -0.34 7.47
N TRP A 3 -17.92 0.60 7.44
CA TRP A 3 -17.77 1.59 6.36
C TRP A 3 -16.92 1.08 5.19
N HIS A 4 -16.45 -0.16 5.27
CA HIS A 4 -15.60 -0.80 4.27
C HIS A 4 -16.01 -2.26 4.12
N ARG A 5 -15.71 -2.83 2.94
CA ARG A 5 -15.80 -4.27 2.71
C ARG A 5 -14.64 -5.00 3.42
N ASP A 6 -14.83 -6.28 3.69
CA ASP A 6 -13.78 -7.13 4.22
C ASP A 6 -12.65 -7.31 3.20
N LEU A 7 -11.43 -7.44 3.70
CA LEU A 7 -10.26 -7.77 2.91
C LEU A 7 -10.32 -9.24 2.50
N THR A 8 -9.78 -9.54 1.32
CA THR A 8 -9.75 -10.88 0.72
C THR A 8 -8.33 -11.23 0.27
N GLY A 9 -8.04 -12.51 -0.01
CA GLY A 9 -6.74 -12.92 -0.58
C GLY A 9 -6.38 -12.21 -1.91
N GLY A 10 -7.39 -11.80 -2.68
CA GLY A 10 -7.19 -10.98 -3.88
C GLY A 10 -6.66 -9.57 -3.57
N ASP A 11 -7.04 -9.01 -2.43
CA ASP A 11 -6.53 -7.71 -1.96
C ASP A 11 -5.08 -7.81 -1.53
N VAL A 12 -4.69 -8.90 -0.87
CA VAL A 12 -3.29 -9.18 -0.52
C VAL A 12 -2.43 -9.28 -1.79
N SER A 13 -2.89 -10.06 -2.77
CA SER A 13 -2.18 -10.20 -4.05
C SER A 13 -2.01 -8.84 -4.76
N THR A 14 -3.04 -8.01 -4.72
CA THR A 14 -3.02 -6.65 -5.25
C THR A 14 -2.06 -5.76 -4.46
N ALA A 15 -2.03 -5.88 -3.13
CA ALA A 15 -1.15 -5.12 -2.26
C ALA A 15 0.33 -5.43 -2.56
N HIS A 16 0.69 -6.70 -2.72
CA HIS A 16 2.05 -7.09 -3.16
C HIS A 16 2.42 -6.49 -4.52
N ALA A 17 1.51 -6.58 -5.50
CA ALA A 17 1.74 -6.02 -6.83
C ALA A 17 1.93 -4.50 -6.81
N LEU A 18 1.16 -3.79 -5.97
CA LEU A 18 1.27 -2.34 -5.80
C LEU A 18 2.60 -1.93 -5.16
N LEU A 19 3.05 -2.62 -4.11
CA LEU A 19 4.34 -2.30 -3.47
C LEU A 19 5.55 -2.61 -4.37
N ASN A 20 5.41 -3.57 -5.29
CA ASN A 20 6.40 -3.79 -6.34
C ASN A 20 6.43 -2.68 -7.40
N GLN A 21 5.41 -1.83 -7.49
CA GLN A 21 5.34 -0.70 -8.43
C GLN A 21 5.55 0.66 -7.75
N HIS A 22 5.28 0.74 -6.45
CA HIS A 22 5.34 1.97 -5.68
C HIS A 22 6.03 1.69 -4.34
N SER A 23 7.12 2.41 -4.08
CA SER A 23 7.88 2.26 -2.85
C SER A 23 7.68 3.48 -1.97
N ARG A 24 7.28 3.25 -0.71
CA ARG A 24 7.32 4.28 0.33
C ARG A 24 8.77 4.44 0.79
N TYR A 25 9.21 5.68 0.97
CA TYR A 25 10.53 6.02 1.51
C TYR A 25 10.42 7.25 2.40
N VAL A 26 11.39 7.43 3.28
CA VAL A 26 11.47 8.61 4.17
C VAL A 26 12.59 9.51 3.65
N GLU A 27 12.25 10.77 3.37
CA GLU A 27 13.22 11.79 2.97
C GLU A 27 13.05 13.02 3.88
N GLY A 28 14.12 13.39 4.59
CA GLY A 28 14.08 14.53 5.51
C GLY A 28 13.04 14.38 6.64
N GLY A 29 12.72 13.15 7.05
CA GLY A 29 11.69 12.88 8.07
C GLY A 29 10.25 12.94 7.55
N VAL A 30 10.05 13.14 6.25
CA VAL A 30 8.74 13.14 5.61
C VAL A 30 8.55 11.84 4.84
N ASP A 31 7.42 11.17 5.10
CA ASP A 31 7.00 10.02 4.31
C ASP A 31 6.64 10.43 2.89
N ARG A 32 7.35 9.85 1.94
CA ARG A 32 7.20 10.06 0.50
C ARG A 32 6.89 8.73 -0.17
N CYS A 33 6.28 8.79 -1.35
CA CYS A 33 6.12 7.62 -2.21
C CYS A 33 6.67 7.96 -3.59
N ALA A 34 7.43 7.04 -4.16
CA ALA A 34 7.89 7.10 -5.54
C ALA A 34 7.28 5.95 -6.33
N GLY A 35 6.96 6.20 -7.60
CA GLY A 35 6.85 5.10 -8.56
C GLY A 35 8.19 4.41 -8.75
N LEU A 36 8.17 3.15 -9.20
CA LEU A 36 9.35 2.38 -9.53
C LEU A 36 10.26 3.21 -10.46
N HIS A 37 11.56 3.24 -10.14
CA HIS A 37 12.62 4.05 -10.78
C HIS A 37 12.80 5.50 -10.34
N GLY A 38 12.16 5.95 -9.25
CA GLY A 38 12.47 7.29 -8.68
C GLY A 38 12.05 8.47 -9.56
N ALA A 39 11.42 8.20 -10.71
CA ALA A 39 11.00 9.19 -11.70
C ALA A 39 9.93 10.16 -11.14
N HIS A 40 9.30 9.81 -10.02
CA HIS A 40 8.22 10.59 -9.43
C HIS A 40 8.39 10.72 -7.92
N ALA A 41 9.53 11.29 -7.47
CA ALA A 41 9.71 11.68 -6.05
C ALA A 41 8.62 12.65 -5.54
N GLN A 42 7.92 13.31 -6.46
CA GLN A 42 6.69 14.10 -6.23
C GLN A 42 5.48 13.45 -6.92
N ALA A 43 5.33 12.13 -6.78
CA ALA A 43 4.16 11.44 -7.28
C ALA A 43 2.88 12.09 -6.72
N PRO A 44 1.77 12.10 -7.49
CA PRO A 44 0.47 12.57 -6.99
C PRO A 44 0.11 11.88 -5.66
N ARG A 45 -0.83 12.46 -4.89
CA ARG A 45 -1.31 11.87 -3.63
C ARG A 45 -1.83 10.43 -3.78
N TRP A 46 -2.26 10.09 -5.00
CA TRP A 46 -2.93 8.84 -5.35
C TRP A 46 -2.04 7.58 -5.18
N PRO A 47 -0.77 7.57 -5.64
CA PRO A 47 0.23 6.55 -5.27
C PRO A 47 0.43 6.38 -3.76
N CYS A 48 0.47 7.46 -2.97
CA CYS A 48 0.68 7.36 -1.52
C CYS A 48 -0.49 6.67 -0.81
N SER A 49 -1.72 6.97 -1.20
CA SER A 49 -2.91 6.32 -0.62
C SER A 49 -2.96 4.83 -0.93
N GLN A 50 -2.56 4.42 -2.14
CA GLN A 50 -2.52 3.02 -2.54
C GLN A 50 -1.42 2.24 -1.82
N ALA A 51 -0.22 2.83 -1.70
CA ALA A 51 0.87 2.20 -0.93
C ALA A 51 0.51 2.07 0.57
N SER A 52 -0.12 3.10 1.15
CA SER A 52 -0.59 3.06 2.55
C SER A 52 -1.66 1.99 2.77
N TRP A 53 -2.61 1.88 1.84
CA TRP A 53 -3.61 0.80 1.84
C TRP A 53 -2.95 -0.57 1.72
N ALA A 54 -2.01 -0.74 0.77
CA ALA A 54 -1.32 -2.00 0.55
C ALA A 54 -0.56 -2.47 1.80
N ILE A 55 0.17 -1.56 2.45
CA ILE A 55 0.84 -1.85 3.73
C ILE A 55 -0.18 -2.32 4.78
N SER A 56 -1.33 -1.64 4.87
CA SER A 56 -2.38 -1.97 5.83
C SER A 56 -3.03 -3.34 5.54
N ALA A 57 -3.21 -3.68 4.26
CA ALA A 57 -3.76 -4.95 3.83
C ALA A 57 -2.81 -6.12 4.14
N LEU A 58 -1.51 -5.97 3.85
CA LEU A 58 -0.50 -6.98 4.19
C LEU A 58 -0.35 -7.15 5.71
N ALA A 59 -0.39 -6.04 6.47
CA ALA A 59 -0.36 -6.13 7.93
C ALA A 59 -1.61 -6.84 8.50
N ALA A 60 -2.76 -6.73 7.84
CA ALA A 60 -3.97 -7.45 8.23
C ALA A 60 -3.87 -8.96 7.93
N GLU A 61 -3.25 -9.31 6.80
CA GLU A 61 -2.91 -10.71 6.50
C GLU A 61 -1.95 -11.29 7.55
N ASP A 62 -0.87 -10.57 7.89
CA ASP A 62 0.09 -11.00 8.92
C ASP A 62 -0.56 -11.24 10.29
N ARG A 63 -1.66 -10.51 10.60
CA ARG A 63 -2.46 -10.70 11.82
C ARG A 63 -3.50 -11.83 11.71
N GLY A 64 -3.65 -12.46 10.55
CA GLY A 64 -4.65 -13.49 10.28
C GLY A 64 -6.09 -12.95 10.16
N GLU A 65 -6.25 -11.66 9.83
CA GLU A 65 -7.56 -11.01 9.71
C GLU A 65 -8.19 -11.19 8.31
N VAL A 66 -7.41 -11.67 7.34
CA VAL A 66 -7.87 -11.94 5.98
C VAL A 66 -8.34 -13.40 5.87
N PRO A 67 -9.59 -13.66 5.43
CA PRO A 67 -10.07 -15.02 5.20
C PRO A 67 -9.22 -15.74 4.14
N ALA A 68 -8.90 -17.00 4.40
CA ALA A 68 -8.20 -17.90 3.46
C ALA A 68 -9.03 -18.21 2.20
#